data_AF-D0KN31-F1
#
_entry.id   AF-D0KN31-F1
#
_cell.length_a   1.000
_cell.length_b   1.000
_cell.length_c   1.000
_cell.angle_alpha   90.00
_cell.angle_beta   90.00
_cell.angle_gamma   90.00
#
_symmetry.space_group_name_H-M   'P 1'
#
loop_
_entity.id
_entity.type
_entity.pdbx_description
1 polymer ?
#
loop_
_entity_poly.entity_id
_entity_poly.type
_entity_poly.pdbx_seq_one_letter_code
_entity_poly.pdbx_strand_id
1 'polypeptide(L)'
;MPPFNKVLVANRGEIAIRVMKAVKEMGMKAVGVYSDADKYALHVKYADEAYWIGPPPALESYLNIERIIDAAEKAHVDAIHPGYGFLSENASFVEAVEKAGITFIGPSASVMNKIKDKLEGKMIAKKAGVPISPGPLTPVDNVNEALKIAEEIGYPIMLKAAGGGAGVGIIKVDNPSELAEAFERSKRLAYSAFGRAEIYIEKAAIKPKHIETQLIGDKYGNYVVAFERECTIQRRNQKLIEEAPSPSIKEEERKEIIEASIRFGKEINYFTLGTMEFVFSPVTREFYFLELNKRVQVEHTVTEFITGIDLVKLQIRLASGEYLPFSQEDLKIRGHAIQFRINAEDPLNNFTPQSGYITYYREPTGPGVRVDSGIESGSWVPPYYDPLVSKLIVYGQNRDYAIQVGLRALNDYKIGGVKTTIPLYKLILQDPDFWEGNFTTAYISEKMEYFTTKLKEEQEMQIAMAISIFNRGLIKRKKTEQKVLTSKSNWKTYGIISQSSPKVLW
;
A
#
# COMPACT_ATOMS: atom_id res chain seq x y z
N MET A 1 -0.60 -31.11 11.23
CA MET A 1 -2.02 -30.80 10.96
C MET A 1 -2.09 -29.33 10.57
N PRO A 2 -3.01 -28.91 9.69
CA PRO A 2 -3.16 -27.49 9.38
C PRO A 2 -3.52 -26.69 10.65
N PRO A 3 -3.07 -25.44 10.79
CA PRO A 3 -3.27 -24.65 12.01
C PRO A 3 -4.75 -24.29 12.26
N PHE A 4 -5.54 -24.21 11.19
CA PHE A 4 -6.98 -24.00 11.20
C PHE A 4 -7.63 -24.98 10.21
N ASN A 5 -8.95 -25.14 10.25
CA ASN A 5 -9.70 -25.86 9.21
C ASN A 5 -10.16 -24.91 8.10
N LYS A 6 -10.66 -23.72 8.48
CA LYS A 6 -11.27 -22.75 7.58
C LYS A 6 -10.91 -21.31 7.99
N VAL A 7 -10.42 -20.52 7.04
CA VAL A 7 -10.03 -19.13 7.24
C VAL A 7 -10.85 -18.22 6.33
N LEU A 8 -11.52 -17.22 6.92
CA LEU A 8 -12.19 -16.16 6.16
C LEU A 8 -11.21 -15.02 5.88
N VAL A 9 -11.21 -14.53 4.65
CA VAL A 9 -10.43 -13.36 4.25
C VAL A 9 -11.34 -12.16 4.15
N ALA A 10 -11.28 -11.27 5.15
CA ALA A 10 -12.12 -10.08 5.27
C ALA A 10 -11.58 -8.92 4.41
N ASN A 11 -11.36 -9.21 3.12
CA ASN A 11 -10.79 -8.27 2.15
C ASN A 11 -11.22 -8.65 0.72
N ARG A 12 -10.67 -7.95 -0.27
CA ARG A 12 -10.97 -8.11 -1.70
C ARG A 12 -9.71 -8.05 -2.57
N GLY A 13 -9.88 -8.29 -3.87
CA GLY A 13 -8.83 -8.04 -4.86
C GLY A 13 -7.60 -8.93 -4.68
N GLU A 14 -6.42 -8.38 -4.97
CA GLU A 14 -5.18 -9.16 -5.01
C GLU A 14 -4.83 -9.77 -3.64
N ILE A 15 -4.98 -9.01 -2.55
CA ILE A 15 -4.60 -9.48 -1.22
C ILE A 15 -5.51 -10.62 -0.75
N ALA A 16 -6.80 -10.57 -1.10
CA ALA A 16 -7.70 -11.68 -0.82
C ALA A 16 -7.20 -12.95 -1.50
N ILE A 17 -6.82 -12.88 -2.78
CA ILE A 17 -6.28 -14.03 -3.53
C ILE A 17 -4.93 -14.49 -2.94
N ARG A 18 -4.03 -13.57 -2.60
CA ARG A 18 -2.72 -13.86 -1.98
C ARG A 18 -2.87 -14.65 -0.68
N VAL A 19 -3.81 -14.24 0.17
CA VAL A 19 -4.09 -14.94 1.44
C VAL A 19 -4.77 -16.29 1.17
N MET A 20 -5.78 -16.34 0.30
CA MET A 20 -6.45 -17.60 -0.01
C MET A 20 -5.49 -18.63 -0.63
N LYS A 21 -4.51 -18.20 -1.45
CA LYS A 21 -3.42 -19.06 -1.95
C LYS A 21 -2.62 -19.68 -0.79
N ALA A 22 -2.15 -18.85 0.16
CA ALA A 22 -1.44 -19.35 1.34
C ALA A 22 -2.30 -20.34 2.16
N VAL A 23 -3.56 -19.98 2.41
CA VAL A 23 -4.51 -20.82 3.17
C VAL A 23 -4.67 -22.20 2.50
N LYS A 24 -4.91 -22.24 1.19
CA LYS A 24 -5.09 -23.49 0.45
C LYS A 24 -3.80 -24.32 0.38
N GLU A 25 -2.65 -23.68 0.16
CA GLU A 25 -1.34 -24.35 0.16
C GLU A 25 -0.98 -24.96 1.53
N MET A 26 -1.50 -24.38 2.62
CA MET A 26 -1.39 -24.92 3.97
C MET A 26 -2.41 -26.03 4.28
N GLY A 27 -3.24 -26.43 3.31
CA GLY A 27 -4.23 -27.50 3.46
C GLY A 27 -5.54 -27.09 4.14
N MET A 28 -5.85 -25.79 4.18
CA MET A 28 -7.07 -25.23 4.79
C MET A 28 -8.07 -24.77 3.74
N LYS A 29 -9.33 -24.56 4.15
CA LYS A 29 -10.36 -23.95 3.30
C LYS A 29 -10.34 -22.43 3.40
N ALA A 30 -10.49 -21.75 2.27
CA ALA A 30 -10.47 -20.31 2.19
C ALA A 30 -11.87 -19.75 1.87
N VAL A 31 -12.37 -18.86 2.73
CA VAL A 31 -13.68 -18.20 2.58
C VAL A 31 -13.49 -16.74 2.16
N GLY A 32 -14.22 -16.30 1.14
CA GLY A 32 -14.25 -14.91 0.70
C GLY A 32 -15.49 -14.16 1.16
N VAL A 33 -15.40 -12.82 1.16
CA VAL A 33 -16.55 -11.94 1.30
C VAL A 33 -16.64 -10.98 0.12
N TYR A 34 -17.85 -10.56 -0.23
CA TYR A 34 -18.06 -9.68 -1.38
C TYR A 34 -19.23 -8.71 -1.24
N SER A 35 -19.06 -7.52 -1.82
CA SER A 35 -20.16 -6.59 -2.06
C SER A 35 -20.83 -6.86 -3.41
N ASP A 36 -21.96 -6.21 -3.70
CA ASP A 36 -22.61 -6.26 -5.01
C ASP A 36 -21.67 -5.87 -6.16
N ALA A 37 -20.72 -4.96 -5.91
CA ALA A 37 -19.76 -4.55 -6.92
C ALA A 37 -18.73 -5.64 -7.26
N ASP A 38 -18.43 -6.52 -6.30
CA ASP A 38 -17.44 -7.57 -6.42
C ASP A 38 -18.04 -8.96 -6.66
N LYS A 39 -19.35 -9.06 -6.92
CA LYS A 39 -20.05 -10.34 -7.13
C LYS A 39 -19.36 -11.27 -8.14
N TYR A 40 -18.69 -10.72 -9.15
CA TYR A 40 -17.95 -11.47 -10.17
C TYR A 40 -16.44 -11.24 -10.12
N ALA A 41 -15.93 -10.66 -9.03
CA ALA A 41 -14.50 -10.42 -8.84
C ALA A 41 -13.73 -11.73 -8.72
N LEU A 42 -12.45 -11.70 -9.10
CA LEU A 42 -11.61 -12.89 -9.15
C LEU A 42 -11.47 -13.56 -7.78
N HIS A 43 -11.38 -12.79 -6.69
CA HIS A 43 -11.25 -13.35 -5.34
C HIS A 43 -12.50 -14.13 -4.89
N VAL A 44 -13.69 -13.75 -5.37
CA VAL A 44 -14.95 -14.48 -5.11
C VAL A 44 -14.96 -15.82 -5.80
N LYS A 45 -14.50 -15.86 -7.07
CA LYS A 45 -14.39 -17.10 -7.84
C LYS A 45 -13.30 -18.03 -7.31
N TYR A 46 -12.26 -17.47 -6.69
CA TYR A 46 -11.13 -18.23 -6.17
C TYR A 46 -11.43 -18.90 -4.82
N ALA A 47 -12.29 -18.29 -3.99
CA ALA A 47 -12.65 -18.82 -2.67
C ALA A 47 -13.37 -20.18 -2.77
N ASP A 48 -13.25 -21.02 -1.74
CA ASP A 48 -14.01 -22.29 -1.64
C ASP A 48 -15.49 -22.03 -1.32
N GLU A 49 -15.75 -20.97 -0.55
CA GLU A 49 -17.08 -20.44 -0.24
C GLU A 49 -17.01 -18.91 -0.23
N ALA A 50 -18.09 -18.21 -0.58
CA ALA A 50 -18.12 -16.76 -0.54
C ALA A 50 -19.47 -16.21 -0.05
N TYR A 51 -19.42 -15.21 0.82
CA TYR A 51 -20.60 -14.63 1.47
C TYR A 51 -20.78 -13.16 1.08
N TRP A 52 -22.03 -12.81 0.77
CA TRP A 52 -22.39 -11.42 0.47
C TRP A 52 -22.41 -10.60 1.76
N ILE A 53 -21.74 -9.44 1.72
CA ILE A 53 -21.64 -8.51 2.85
C ILE A 53 -22.21 -7.13 2.55
N GLY A 54 -22.80 -6.89 1.37
CA GLY A 54 -23.54 -5.65 1.16
C GLY A 54 -23.50 -4.96 -0.18
N PRO A 55 -24.09 -3.75 -0.25
CA PRO A 55 -23.99 -2.90 -1.42
C PRO A 55 -22.56 -2.35 -1.60
N PRO A 56 -22.27 -1.72 -2.75
CA PRO A 56 -20.90 -1.31 -3.10
C PRO A 56 -20.17 -0.36 -2.12
N PRO A 57 -20.83 0.61 -1.45
CA PRO A 57 -20.13 1.50 -0.52
C PRO A 57 -19.39 0.73 0.58
N ALA A 58 -18.12 1.05 0.82
CA ALA A 58 -17.28 0.30 1.75
C ALA A 58 -17.84 0.32 3.19
N LEU A 59 -18.39 1.45 3.65
CA LEU A 59 -19.04 1.60 4.96
C LEU A 59 -20.22 0.65 5.17
N GLU A 60 -20.90 0.28 4.09
CA GLU A 60 -22.05 -0.64 4.11
C GLU A 60 -21.65 -2.09 3.81
N SER A 61 -20.37 -2.35 3.51
CA SER A 61 -19.84 -3.66 3.13
C SER A 61 -18.51 -3.99 3.84
N TYR A 62 -17.36 -3.75 3.21
CA TYR A 62 -16.03 -4.15 3.71
C TYR A 62 -15.59 -3.49 5.02
N LEU A 63 -16.21 -2.38 5.41
CA LEU A 63 -16.00 -1.71 6.71
C LEU A 63 -17.11 -2.00 7.72
N ASN A 64 -18.11 -2.83 7.36
CA ASN A 64 -19.19 -3.20 8.25
C ASN A 64 -18.81 -4.44 9.06
N ILE A 65 -18.45 -4.21 10.33
CA ILE A 65 -18.03 -5.26 11.27
C ILE A 65 -19.12 -6.33 11.42
N GLU A 66 -20.37 -5.93 11.65
CA GLU A 66 -21.48 -6.86 11.90
C GLU A 66 -21.68 -7.84 10.75
N ARG A 67 -21.61 -7.35 9.50
CA ARG A 67 -21.78 -8.19 8.31
C ARG A 67 -20.64 -9.17 8.09
N ILE A 68 -19.41 -8.77 8.42
CA ILE A 68 -18.25 -9.66 8.33
C ILE A 68 -18.30 -10.73 9.42
N ILE A 69 -18.70 -10.39 10.64
CA ILE A 69 -18.89 -11.36 11.73
C ILE A 69 -20.03 -12.34 11.39
N ASP A 70 -21.18 -11.85 10.91
CA ASP A 70 -22.30 -12.71 10.47
C ASP A 70 -21.87 -13.69 9.36
N ALA A 71 -21.08 -13.24 8.38
CA ALA A 71 -20.51 -14.11 7.36
C ALA A 71 -19.55 -15.16 7.94
N ALA A 72 -18.71 -14.77 8.91
CA ALA A 72 -17.76 -15.66 9.56
C ALA A 72 -18.43 -16.75 10.40
N GLU A 73 -19.48 -16.38 11.17
CA GLU A 73 -20.28 -17.30 11.97
C GLU A 73 -21.04 -18.31 11.10
N LYS A 74 -21.70 -17.83 10.03
CA LYS A 74 -22.39 -18.70 9.05
C LYS A 74 -21.44 -19.67 8.35
N ALA A 75 -20.22 -19.24 8.08
CA ALA A 75 -19.21 -20.06 7.44
C ALA A 75 -18.53 -21.05 8.41
N HIS A 76 -18.71 -20.87 9.74
CA HIS A 76 -18.02 -21.63 10.78
C HIS A 76 -16.49 -21.60 10.60
N VAL A 77 -15.92 -20.41 10.47
CA VAL A 77 -14.46 -20.24 10.31
C VAL A 77 -13.75 -20.26 11.66
N ASP A 78 -12.51 -20.77 11.69
CA ASP A 78 -11.69 -20.76 12.90
C ASP A 78 -10.89 -19.45 13.03
N ALA A 79 -10.65 -18.78 11.91
CA ALA A 79 -9.86 -17.55 11.86
C ALA A 79 -10.29 -16.56 10.77
N ILE A 80 -10.02 -15.28 11.00
CA ILE A 80 -10.18 -14.21 10.02
C ILE A 80 -8.83 -13.55 9.73
N HIS A 81 -8.49 -13.50 8.44
CA HIS A 81 -7.36 -12.72 7.94
C HIS A 81 -7.87 -11.40 7.36
N PRO A 82 -7.47 -10.23 7.89
CA PRO A 82 -8.00 -8.95 7.42
C PRO A 82 -7.31 -8.44 6.15
N GLY A 83 -6.15 -9.00 5.78
CA GLY A 83 -5.34 -8.47 4.69
C GLY A 83 -4.75 -7.11 5.07
N TYR A 84 -4.91 -6.12 4.20
CA TYR A 84 -4.51 -4.74 4.46
C TYR A 84 -5.61 -3.73 4.07
N GLY A 85 -5.59 -2.53 4.66
CA GLY A 85 -6.67 -1.57 4.53
C GLY A 85 -7.99 -2.08 5.17
N PHE A 86 -9.09 -1.40 4.88
CA PHE A 86 -10.40 -1.70 5.48
C PHE A 86 -10.33 -1.79 7.02
N LEU A 87 -10.62 -2.96 7.59
CA LEU A 87 -10.66 -3.21 9.03
C LEU A 87 -9.35 -3.79 9.60
N SER A 88 -8.28 -3.87 8.81
CA SER A 88 -7.03 -4.53 9.24
C SER A 88 -6.32 -3.89 10.43
N GLU A 89 -6.61 -2.62 10.72
CA GLU A 89 -6.06 -1.89 11.87
C GLU A 89 -7.17 -1.34 12.78
N ASN A 90 -8.37 -1.94 12.72
CA ASN A 90 -9.51 -1.52 13.52
C ASN A 90 -9.62 -2.36 14.80
N ALA A 91 -9.32 -1.76 15.96
CA ALA A 91 -9.35 -2.46 17.25
C ALA A 91 -10.73 -3.03 17.58
N SER A 92 -11.82 -2.32 17.26
CA SER A 92 -13.20 -2.76 17.51
C SER A 92 -13.57 -3.99 16.67
N PHE A 93 -13.01 -4.12 15.47
CA PHE A 93 -13.14 -5.33 14.67
C PHE A 93 -12.43 -6.51 15.33
N VAL A 94 -11.20 -6.32 15.82
CA VAL A 94 -10.47 -7.39 16.54
C VAL A 94 -11.26 -7.87 17.75
N GLU A 95 -11.79 -6.96 18.57
CA GLU A 95 -12.62 -7.29 19.73
C GLU A 95 -13.89 -8.07 19.33
N ALA A 96 -14.53 -7.70 18.22
CA ALA A 96 -15.71 -8.40 17.72
C ALA A 96 -15.36 -9.83 17.24
N VAL A 97 -14.23 -10.02 16.56
CA VAL A 97 -13.74 -11.33 16.11
C VAL A 97 -13.41 -12.23 17.31
N GLU A 98 -12.70 -11.71 18.31
CA GLU A 98 -12.35 -12.44 19.52
C GLU A 98 -13.61 -12.82 20.33
N LYS A 99 -14.59 -11.91 20.44
CA LYS A 99 -15.88 -12.16 21.11
C LYS A 99 -16.70 -13.25 20.44
N ALA A 100 -16.59 -13.39 19.12
CA ALA A 100 -17.22 -14.47 18.36
C ALA A 100 -16.50 -15.83 18.52
N GLY A 101 -15.39 -15.89 19.29
CA GLY A 101 -14.59 -17.10 19.47
C GLY A 101 -13.73 -17.45 18.26
N ILE A 102 -13.49 -16.48 17.37
CA ILE A 102 -12.73 -16.65 16.13
C ILE A 102 -11.34 -16.04 16.30
N THR A 103 -10.31 -16.65 15.72
CA THR A 103 -8.94 -16.11 15.79
C THR A 103 -8.75 -14.96 14.80
N PHE A 104 -8.37 -13.78 15.29
CA PHE A 104 -7.90 -12.70 14.42
C PHE A 104 -6.44 -12.94 14.01
N ILE A 105 -6.15 -13.01 12.69
CA ILE A 105 -4.79 -13.19 12.17
C ILE A 105 -4.11 -11.81 12.07
N GLY A 106 -3.65 -11.31 13.22
CA GLY A 106 -2.97 -10.04 13.36
C GLY A 106 -2.68 -9.71 14.83
N PRO A 107 -2.22 -8.48 15.13
CA PRO A 107 -2.02 -8.03 16.51
C PRO A 107 -3.34 -7.97 17.30
N SER A 108 -3.26 -8.08 18.62
CA SER A 108 -4.43 -8.00 19.50
C SER A 108 -5.03 -6.58 19.54
N ALA A 109 -6.29 -6.47 19.95
CA ALA A 109 -6.97 -5.19 20.14
C ALA A 109 -6.20 -4.26 21.10
N SER A 110 -5.59 -4.84 22.14
CA SER A 110 -4.73 -4.10 23.08
C SER A 110 -3.53 -3.47 22.38
N VAL A 111 -2.83 -4.20 21.51
CA VAL A 111 -1.71 -3.66 20.73
C VAL A 111 -2.19 -2.59 19.75
N MET A 112 -3.34 -2.78 19.10
CA MET A 112 -3.93 -1.75 18.23
C MET A 112 -4.23 -0.46 18.99
N ASN A 113 -4.77 -0.57 20.20
CA ASN A 113 -5.12 0.55 21.07
C ASN A 113 -3.92 1.24 21.74
N LYS A 114 -2.72 0.65 21.74
CA LYS A 114 -1.50 1.30 22.25
C LYS A 114 -0.99 2.44 21.36
N ILE A 115 -1.33 2.42 20.06
CA ILE A 115 -0.91 3.41 19.08
C ILE A 115 -2.16 3.83 18.31
N LYS A 116 -2.93 4.76 18.89
CA LYS A 116 -4.14 5.33 18.28
C LYS A 116 -3.83 6.49 17.36
N ASP A 117 -2.78 7.25 17.68
CA ASP A 117 -2.32 8.36 16.87
C ASP A 117 -0.79 8.40 16.72
N LYS A 118 -0.33 9.33 15.88
CA LYS A 118 1.09 9.47 15.54
C LYS A 118 1.95 9.93 16.71
N LEU A 119 1.40 10.71 17.64
CA LEU A 119 2.15 11.21 18.79
C LEU A 119 2.37 10.10 19.81
N GLU A 120 1.36 9.28 20.10
CA GLU A 120 1.50 8.08 20.93
C GLU A 120 2.58 7.13 20.37
N GLY A 121 2.55 6.89 19.05
CA GLY A 121 3.57 6.09 18.38
C GLY A 121 4.98 6.65 18.56
N LYS A 122 5.16 7.98 18.44
CA LYS A 122 6.45 8.65 18.67
C LYS A 122 6.89 8.62 20.14
N MET A 123 5.98 8.71 21.09
CA MET A 123 6.31 8.57 22.52
C MET A 123 6.86 7.17 22.82
N ILE A 124 6.23 6.13 22.27
CA ILE A 124 6.70 4.75 22.37
C ILE A 124 8.05 4.60 21.67
N ALA A 125 8.21 5.16 20.46
CA ALA A 125 9.47 5.14 19.74
C ALA A 125 10.61 5.75 20.57
N LYS A 126 10.38 6.93 21.16
CA LYS A 126 11.34 7.58 22.04
C LYS A 126 11.69 6.71 23.25
N LYS A 127 10.69 6.09 23.90
CA LYS A 127 10.89 5.20 25.04
C LYS A 127 11.70 3.95 24.68
N ALA A 128 11.47 3.40 23.49
CA ALA A 128 12.20 2.25 22.96
C ALA A 128 13.60 2.60 22.40
N GLY A 129 14.02 3.87 22.48
CA GLY A 129 15.28 4.34 21.92
C GLY A 129 15.32 4.24 20.39
N VAL A 130 14.18 4.42 19.74
CA VAL A 130 14.07 4.55 18.28
C VAL A 130 14.19 6.03 17.92
N PRO A 131 15.04 6.40 16.96
CA PRO A 131 15.17 7.77 16.50
C PRO A 131 13.84 8.38 16.06
N ILE A 132 13.52 9.58 16.55
CA ILE A 132 12.34 10.36 16.17
C ILE A 132 12.77 11.75 15.67
N SER A 133 11.99 12.35 14.78
CA SER A 133 12.26 13.71 14.31
C SER A 133 12.26 14.69 15.49
N PRO A 134 13.21 15.63 15.56
CA PRO A 134 13.19 16.70 16.55
C PRO A 134 11.85 17.46 16.52
N GLY A 135 11.28 17.67 17.70
CA GLY A 135 10.04 18.43 17.89
C GLY A 135 9.27 17.98 19.13
N PRO A 136 8.27 18.78 19.55
CA PRO A 136 7.41 18.42 20.68
C PRO A 136 6.59 17.17 20.37
N LEU A 137 6.31 16.40 21.43
CA LEU A 137 5.41 15.24 21.37
C LEU A 137 3.98 15.59 21.79
N THR A 138 3.66 16.87 21.82
CA THR A 138 2.34 17.42 22.11
C THR A 138 1.85 18.23 20.91
N PRO A 139 0.53 18.34 20.73
CA PRO A 139 -0.03 19.32 19.81
C PRO A 139 0.43 20.73 20.14
N VAL A 140 0.43 21.59 19.12
CA VAL A 140 0.73 23.01 19.21
C VAL A 140 -0.58 23.78 19.20
N ASP A 141 -0.77 24.67 20.17
CA ASP A 141 -2.06 25.32 20.40
C ASP A 141 -2.30 26.47 19.42
N ASN A 142 -1.27 27.27 19.17
CA ASN A 142 -1.38 28.53 18.42
C ASN A 142 -0.11 28.89 17.62
N VAL A 143 -0.24 29.84 16.72
CA VAL A 143 0.84 30.29 15.81
C VAL A 143 2.06 30.84 16.55
N ASN A 144 1.88 31.53 17.69
CA ASN A 144 3.00 32.08 18.45
C ASN A 144 3.85 30.98 19.08
N GLU A 145 3.22 29.93 19.59
CA GLU A 145 3.90 28.73 20.07
C GLU A 145 4.61 28.01 18.92
N ALA A 146 3.95 27.89 17.76
CA ALA A 146 4.52 27.30 16.56
C ALA A 146 5.82 28.02 16.13
N LEU A 147 5.83 29.35 16.15
CA LEU A 147 7.02 30.17 15.82
C LEU A 147 8.20 29.88 16.76
N LYS A 148 7.95 29.83 18.08
CA LYS A 148 9.00 29.51 19.06
C LYS A 148 9.59 28.11 18.84
N ILE A 149 8.72 27.12 18.67
CA ILE A 149 9.12 25.74 18.39
C ILE A 149 9.94 25.68 17.08
N ALA A 150 9.52 26.40 16.05
CA ALA A 150 10.22 26.43 14.76
C ALA A 150 11.59 27.12 14.85
N GLU A 151 11.75 28.13 15.69
CA GLU A 151 13.05 28.76 15.98
C GLU A 151 14.00 27.80 16.72
N GLU A 152 13.48 27.02 17.67
CA GLU A 152 14.27 26.03 18.42
C GLU A 152 14.70 24.82 17.56
N ILE A 153 13.80 24.27 16.75
CA ILE A 153 14.07 23.13 15.86
C ILE A 153 14.87 23.57 14.62
N GLY A 154 14.68 24.82 14.20
CA GLY A 154 15.18 25.39 12.96
C GLY A 154 14.41 24.92 11.72
N TYR A 155 14.41 25.74 10.68
CA TYR A 155 13.80 25.42 9.38
C TYR A 155 14.69 24.48 8.51
N PRO A 156 14.11 23.78 7.51
CA PRO A 156 12.67 23.62 7.27
C PRO A 156 12.00 22.73 8.33
N ILE A 157 10.72 22.99 8.59
CA ILE A 157 9.87 22.19 9.49
C ILE A 157 8.69 21.58 8.73
N MET A 158 8.05 20.60 9.37
CA MET A 158 6.84 19.95 8.88
C MET A 158 5.71 20.15 9.89
N LEU A 159 4.58 20.66 9.40
CA LEU A 159 3.32 20.68 10.12
C LEU A 159 2.54 19.41 9.77
N LYS A 160 2.03 18.71 10.79
CA LYS A 160 1.29 17.46 10.62
C LYS A 160 0.07 17.41 11.52
N ALA A 161 -1.04 16.87 11.00
CA ALA A 161 -2.22 16.55 11.81
C ALA A 161 -1.94 15.34 12.73
N ALA A 162 -2.26 15.45 14.03
CA ALA A 162 -2.00 14.38 14.99
C ALA A 162 -2.89 13.14 14.76
N GLY A 163 -4.19 13.36 14.50
CA GLY A 163 -5.16 12.29 14.21
C GLY A 163 -5.24 11.85 12.74
N GLY A 164 -4.33 12.33 11.88
CA GLY A 164 -4.42 12.17 10.44
C GLY A 164 -3.55 11.05 9.84
N GLY A 165 -4.02 10.44 8.75
CA GLY A 165 -3.31 9.45 7.92
C GLY A 165 -3.27 9.82 6.42
N ALA A 166 -2.61 9.00 5.60
CA ALA A 166 -2.62 9.11 4.12
C ALA A 166 -2.14 10.44 3.50
N GLY A 167 -1.23 11.16 4.17
CA GLY A 167 -0.61 12.38 3.64
C GLY A 167 -1.45 13.66 3.72
N VAL A 168 -2.70 13.59 4.21
CA VAL A 168 -3.57 14.76 4.34
C VAL A 168 -3.16 15.62 5.54
N GLY A 169 -3.01 16.92 5.33
CA GLY A 169 -2.62 17.86 6.39
C GLY A 169 -1.13 17.83 6.74
N ILE A 170 -0.27 17.44 5.80
CA ILE A 170 1.20 17.53 5.91
C ILE A 170 1.67 18.73 5.09
N ILE A 171 2.22 19.75 5.74
CA ILE A 171 2.71 20.97 5.08
C ILE A 171 4.15 21.25 5.50
N LYS A 172 5.05 21.33 4.52
CA LYS A 172 6.43 21.78 4.71
C LYS A 172 6.45 23.29 4.78
N VAL A 173 7.20 23.83 5.73
CA VAL A 173 7.42 25.27 5.89
C VAL A 173 8.92 25.51 5.82
N ASP A 174 9.35 26.34 4.87
CA ASP A 174 10.78 26.55 4.59
C ASP A 174 11.34 27.77 5.35
N ASN A 175 10.50 28.70 5.78
CA ASN A 175 10.92 29.90 6.49
C ASN A 175 9.81 30.47 7.42
N PRO A 176 10.15 31.37 8.36
CA PRO A 176 9.18 31.93 9.32
C PRO A 176 7.98 32.65 8.72
N SER A 177 8.14 33.29 7.55
CA SER A 177 7.09 34.11 6.95
C SER A 177 5.89 33.28 6.46
N GLU A 178 6.12 32.00 6.16
CA GLU A 178 5.10 31.06 5.69
C GLU A 178 4.33 30.38 6.83
N LEU A 179 4.88 30.38 8.06
CA LEU A 179 4.39 29.50 9.13
C LEU A 179 2.95 29.80 9.54
N ALA A 180 2.60 31.07 9.71
CA ALA A 180 1.27 31.48 10.18
C ALA A 180 0.16 31.01 9.23
N GLU A 181 0.33 31.23 7.92
CA GLU A 181 -0.63 30.79 6.91
C GLU A 181 -0.69 29.26 6.82
N ALA A 182 0.48 28.60 6.82
CA ALA A 182 0.59 27.15 6.75
C ALA A 182 -0.08 26.46 7.96
N PHE A 183 0.05 27.04 9.16
CA PHE A 183 -0.56 26.51 10.38
C PHE A 183 -2.09 26.57 10.33
N GLU A 184 -2.66 27.72 9.98
CA GLU A 184 -4.10 27.89 9.84
C GLU A 184 -4.69 27.01 8.73
N ARG A 185 -3.96 26.89 7.61
CA ARG A 185 -4.34 25.96 6.54
C ARG A 185 -4.31 24.50 7.02
N SER A 186 -3.28 24.10 7.76
CA SER A 186 -3.16 22.74 8.30
C SER A 186 -4.31 22.41 9.25
N LYS A 187 -4.68 23.34 10.16
CA LYS A 187 -5.84 23.17 11.06
C LYS A 187 -7.14 22.97 10.30
N ARG A 188 -7.41 23.78 9.28
CA ARG A 188 -8.63 23.65 8.45
C ARG A 188 -8.68 22.31 7.72
N LEU A 189 -7.55 21.88 7.15
CA LEU A 189 -7.46 20.59 6.46
C LEU A 189 -7.64 19.42 7.42
N ALA A 190 -7.00 19.47 8.59
CA ALA A 190 -7.13 18.44 9.62
C ALA A 190 -8.58 18.30 10.10
N TYR A 191 -9.24 19.43 10.43
CA TYR A 191 -10.62 19.42 10.89
C TYR A 191 -11.59 18.88 9.82
N SER A 192 -11.43 19.33 8.57
CA SER A 192 -12.26 18.87 7.45
C SER A 192 -12.10 17.37 7.17
N ALA A 193 -10.88 16.85 7.30
CA ALA A 193 -10.58 15.46 6.98
C ALA A 193 -10.87 14.48 8.13
N PHE A 194 -10.62 14.90 9.38
CA PHE A 194 -10.58 14.01 10.55
C PHE A 194 -11.49 14.44 11.69
N GLY A 195 -12.19 15.56 11.58
CA GLY A 195 -13.05 16.13 12.63
C GLY A 195 -12.28 16.67 13.84
N ARG A 196 -10.94 16.62 13.83
CA ARG A 196 -10.07 17.15 14.86
C ARG A 196 -8.97 18.04 14.26
N ALA A 197 -8.54 19.05 15.00
CA ALA A 197 -7.66 20.12 14.50
C ALA A 197 -6.29 20.17 15.19
N GLU A 198 -5.89 19.12 15.92
CA GLU A 198 -4.59 19.10 16.58
C GLU A 198 -3.47 18.97 15.54
N ILE A 199 -2.56 19.94 15.56
CA ILE A 199 -1.37 19.99 14.70
C ILE A 199 -0.14 19.83 15.58
N TYR A 200 0.86 19.08 15.11
CA TYR A 200 2.18 19.02 15.74
C TYR A 200 3.27 19.41 14.73
N ILE A 201 4.43 19.79 15.26
CA ILE A 201 5.58 20.28 14.48
C ILE A 201 6.74 19.31 14.65
N GLU A 202 7.42 19.02 13.55
CA GLU A 202 8.66 18.26 13.55
C GLU A 202 9.67 18.85 12.57
N LYS A 203 10.96 18.55 12.76
CA LYS A 203 11.99 18.85 11.77
C LYS A 203 11.68 18.13 10.47
N ALA A 204 11.73 18.85 9.35
CA ALA A 204 11.65 18.22 8.04
C ALA A 204 13.00 17.59 7.69
N ALA A 205 12.99 16.31 7.30
CA ALA A 205 14.18 15.63 6.80
C ALA A 205 14.64 16.25 5.46
N ILE A 206 15.95 16.34 5.27
CA ILE A 206 16.56 16.86 4.04
C ILE A 206 16.65 15.73 3.02
N LYS A 207 16.19 15.98 1.79
CA LYS A 207 16.11 14.97 0.70
C LYS A 207 15.48 13.65 1.19
N PRO A 208 14.27 13.70 1.75
CA PRO A 208 13.69 12.57 2.46
C PRO A 208 13.51 11.35 1.56
N LYS A 209 13.93 10.21 2.08
CA LYS A 209 13.64 8.87 1.55
C LYS A 209 12.72 8.14 2.54
N HIS A 210 11.85 7.29 2.02
CA HIS A 210 10.93 6.51 2.84
C HIS A 210 11.47 5.09 2.97
N ILE A 211 11.93 4.74 4.16
CA ILE A 211 12.51 3.44 4.48
C ILE A 211 11.63 2.78 5.53
N GLU A 212 11.40 1.49 5.42
CA GLU A 212 10.56 0.77 6.36
C GLU A 212 11.09 -0.61 6.68
N THR A 213 10.83 -1.13 7.87
CA THR A 213 11.35 -2.43 8.34
C THR A 213 10.23 -3.42 8.61
N GLN A 214 10.40 -4.67 8.17
CA GLN A 214 9.42 -5.73 8.36
C GLN A 214 9.56 -6.35 9.77
N LEU A 215 8.84 -5.82 10.75
CA LEU A 215 8.81 -6.37 12.11
C LEU A 215 7.96 -7.65 12.17
N ILE A 216 8.47 -8.67 12.85
CA ILE A 216 7.81 -9.95 13.07
C ILE A 216 7.95 -10.32 14.55
N GLY A 217 6.84 -10.69 15.20
CA GLY A 217 6.84 -11.13 16.60
C GLY A 217 5.94 -12.34 16.84
N ASP A 218 6.34 -13.24 17.73
CA ASP A 218 5.50 -14.35 18.21
C ASP A 218 4.85 -14.05 19.57
N LYS A 219 4.00 -14.95 20.07
CA LYS A 219 3.35 -14.80 21.39
C LYS A 219 4.29 -15.03 22.57
N TYR A 220 5.54 -15.41 22.30
CA TYR A 220 6.51 -15.90 23.28
C TYR A 220 7.64 -14.89 23.54
N GLY A 221 7.55 -13.70 22.96
CA GLY A 221 8.50 -12.63 23.15
C GLY A 221 9.73 -12.71 22.23
N ASN A 222 9.66 -13.49 21.15
CA ASN A 222 10.68 -13.48 20.11
C ASN A 222 10.33 -12.47 19.03
N TYR A 223 11.34 -11.70 18.60
CA TYR A 223 11.18 -10.64 17.61
C TYR A 223 12.34 -10.68 16.62
N VAL A 224 12.00 -10.53 15.34
CA VAL A 224 12.97 -10.37 14.25
C VAL A 224 12.49 -9.29 13.29
N VAL A 225 13.42 -8.78 12.50
CA VAL A 225 13.14 -7.84 11.42
C VAL A 225 13.64 -8.44 10.12
N ALA A 226 12.72 -8.71 9.20
CA ALA A 226 13.00 -9.23 7.87
C ALA A 226 13.46 -8.12 6.92
N PHE A 227 14.56 -7.45 7.30
CA PHE A 227 15.22 -6.35 6.61
C PHE A 227 14.28 -5.16 6.33
N GLU A 228 14.81 -4.20 5.56
CA GLU A 228 14.12 -3.00 5.13
C GLU A 228 13.61 -3.05 3.69
N ARG A 229 12.71 -2.12 3.37
CA ARG A 229 12.29 -1.76 2.02
C ARG A 229 12.47 -0.27 1.81
N GLU A 230 12.78 0.12 0.57
CA GLU A 230 12.73 1.52 0.13
C GLU A 230 11.44 1.77 -0.65
N CYS A 231 10.59 2.63 -0.09
CA CYS A 231 9.28 2.98 -0.63
C CYS A 231 9.22 4.46 -1.02
N THR A 232 10.36 5.03 -1.41
CA THR A 232 10.54 6.47 -1.65
C THR A 232 9.76 6.99 -2.86
N ILE A 233 9.56 6.17 -3.90
CA ILE A 233 8.86 6.59 -5.12
C ILE A 233 7.35 6.63 -4.87
N GLN A 234 6.84 7.84 -4.68
CA GLN A 234 5.46 8.09 -4.25
C GLN A 234 4.78 9.18 -5.09
N ARG A 235 3.45 9.11 -5.20
CA ARG A 235 2.60 10.20 -5.71
C ARG A 235 1.65 10.63 -4.60
N ARG A 236 1.73 11.90 -4.18
CA ARG A 236 0.88 12.45 -3.08
C ARG A 236 0.90 11.53 -1.85
N ASN A 237 2.11 11.13 -1.44
CA ASN A 237 2.36 10.23 -0.32
C ASN A 237 1.82 8.79 -0.48
N GLN A 238 1.36 8.40 -1.67
CA GLN A 238 1.00 7.02 -1.98
C GLN A 238 2.16 6.34 -2.71
N LYS A 239 2.61 5.20 -2.19
CA LYS A 239 3.69 4.39 -2.76
C LYS A 239 3.30 3.86 -4.13
N LEU A 240 4.24 3.91 -5.07
CA LEU A 240 4.07 3.43 -6.45
C LEU A 240 5.07 2.33 -6.82
N ILE A 241 6.31 2.48 -6.37
CA ILE A 241 7.40 1.52 -6.58
C ILE A 241 8.08 1.31 -5.23
N GLU A 242 8.27 0.05 -4.87
CA GLU A 242 8.95 -0.36 -3.64
C GLU A 242 10.07 -1.35 -3.97
N GLU A 243 11.21 -1.26 -3.30
CA GLU A 243 12.32 -2.19 -3.53
C GLU A 243 12.97 -2.69 -2.24
N ALA A 244 13.55 -3.87 -2.29
CA ALA A 244 14.25 -4.49 -1.17
C ALA A 244 15.53 -5.21 -1.66
N PRO A 245 16.66 -5.07 -0.95
CA PRO A 245 16.91 -4.10 0.12
C PRO A 245 16.89 -2.65 -0.40
N SER A 246 17.00 -1.66 0.50
CA SER A 246 17.14 -0.27 0.09
C SER A 246 18.52 -0.02 -0.54
N PRO A 247 18.61 0.60 -1.73
CA PRO A 247 19.89 1.04 -2.31
C PRO A 247 20.53 2.22 -1.56
N SER A 248 19.80 2.87 -0.65
CA SER A 248 20.21 4.13 -0.03
C SER A 248 20.91 3.98 1.32
N ILE A 249 20.72 2.85 1.99
CA ILE A 249 21.25 2.60 3.34
C ILE A 249 22.42 1.63 3.32
N LYS A 250 23.39 1.89 4.20
CA LYS A 250 24.57 1.04 4.40
C LYS A 250 24.25 -0.12 5.35
N GLU A 251 25.15 -1.09 5.41
CA GLU A 251 24.99 -2.27 6.27
C GLU A 251 24.96 -1.91 7.76
N GLU A 252 25.73 -0.91 8.18
CA GLU A 252 25.76 -0.44 9.57
C GLU A 252 24.43 0.20 9.98
N GLU A 253 23.88 1.05 9.11
CA GLU A 253 22.58 1.72 9.29
C GLU A 253 21.42 0.71 9.26
N ARG A 254 21.53 -0.32 8.42
CA ARG A 254 20.59 -1.43 8.39
C ARG A 254 20.55 -2.18 9.72
N LYS A 255 21.72 -2.46 10.31
CA LYS A 255 21.79 -3.08 11.64
C LYS A 255 21.18 -2.19 12.71
N GLU A 256 21.49 -0.89 12.70
CA GLU A 256 20.94 0.07 13.65
C GLU A 256 19.40 0.11 13.60
N ILE A 257 18.81 0.21 12.41
CA ILE A 257 17.35 0.31 12.27
C ILE A 257 16.64 -1.02 12.57
N ILE A 258 17.29 -2.16 12.31
CA ILE A 258 16.81 -3.49 12.72
C ILE A 258 16.75 -3.58 14.23
N GLU A 259 17.84 -3.25 14.93
CA GLU A 259 17.89 -3.30 16.39
C GLU A 259 16.87 -2.35 17.03
N ALA A 260 16.74 -1.13 16.50
CA ALA A 260 15.74 -0.16 16.93
C ALA A 260 14.31 -0.72 16.76
N SER A 261 14.03 -1.35 15.62
CA SER A 261 12.71 -1.92 15.34
C SER A 261 12.38 -3.11 16.25
N ILE A 262 13.37 -3.95 16.58
CA ILE A 262 13.23 -5.03 17.56
C ILE A 262 12.92 -4.46 18.95
N ARG A 263 13.62 -3.41 19.39
CA ARG A 263 13.34 -2.75 20.69
C ARG A 263 11.92 -2.20 20.75
N PHE A 264 11.45 -1.59 19.66
CA PHE A 264 10.08 -1.10 19.57
C PHE A 264 9.05 -2.23 19.68
N GLY A 265 9.25 -3.32 18.93
CA GLY A 265 8.38 -4.49 18.99
C GLY A 265 8.26 -5.06 20.40
N LYS A 266 9.39 -5.15 21.12
CA LYS A 266 9.45 -5.57 22.53
C LYS A 266 8.67 -4.63 23.45
N GLU A 267 8.84 -3.32 23.30
CA GLU A 267 8.18 -2.31 24.14
C GLU A 267 6.64 -2.43 24.11
N ILE A 268 6.08 -2.78 22.95
CA ILE A 268 4.61 -2.89 22.80
C ILE A 268 4.08 -4.33 22.90
N ASN A 269 4.95 -5.31 23.12
CA ASN A 269 4.61 -6.74 22.99
C ASN A 269 3.96 -7.06 21.63
N TYR A 270 4.61 -6.63 20.55
CA TYR A 270 4.06 -6.75 19.21
C TYR A 270 3.91 -8.21 18.79
N PHE A 271 2.87 -8.51 18.01
CA PHE A 271 2.52 -9.88 17.63
C PHE A 271 2.14 -9.95 16.15
N THR A 272 2.59 -11.00 15.46
CA THR A 272 2.46 -11.28 14.02
C THR A 272 3.35 -10.42 13.14
N LEU A 273 2.81 -9.79 12.09
CA LEU A 273 3.54 -8.96 11.13
C LEU A 273 3.17 -7.49 11.32
N GLY A 274 4.18 -6.62 11.27
CA GLY A 274 4.02 -5.18 11.27
C GLY A 274 5.10 -4.53 10.44
N THR A 275 4.93 -3.26 10.12
CA THR A 275 5.98 -2.51 9.45
C THR A 275 6.18 -1.17 10.12
N MET A 276 7.41 -0.92 10.55
CA MET A 276 7.81 0.38 11.06
C MET A 276 8.31 1.23 9.91
N GLU A 277 7.72 2.39 9.74
CA GLU A 277 8.08 3.34 8.69
C GLU A 277 8.97 4.45 9.25
N PHE A 278 9.95 4.84 8.46
CA PHE A 278 10.93 5.85 8.78
C PHE A 278 11.10 6.81 7.60
N VAL A 279 11.36 8.07 7.92
CA VAL A 279 12.00 8.96 6.96
C VAL A 279 13.51 8.90 7.19
N PHE A 280 14.26 8.73 6.11
CA PHE A 280 15.71 8.71 6.09
C PHE A 280 16.24 9.91 5.31
N SER A 281 17.24 10.58 5.88
CA SER A 281 17.96 11.66 5.20
C SER A 281 19.30 11.14 4.70
N PRO A 282 19.52 10.99 3.38
CA PRO A 282 20.82 10.55 2.87
C PRO A 282 21.93 11.59 3.10
N VAL A 283 21.57 12.85 3.42
CA VAL A 283 22.50 13.95 3.71
C VAL A 283 23.00 13.88 5.15
N THR A 284 22.11 13.71 6.12
CA THR A 284 22.47 13.66 7.55
C THR A 284 22.72 12.24 8.04
N ARG A 285 22.32 11.22 7.27
CA ARG A 285 22.34 9.79 7.61
C ARG A 285 21.50 9.42 8.83
N GLU A 286 20.47 10.22 9.11
CA GLU A 286 19.56 10.00 10.23
C GLU A 286 18.26 9.36 9.77
N PHE A 287 17.75 8.46 10.61
CA PHE A 287 16.40 7.91 10.52
C PHE A 287 15.49 8.62 11.51
N TYR A 288 14.23 8.80 11.13
CA TYR A 288 13.19 9.27 12.05
C TYR A 288 11.93 8.46 11.88
N PHE A 289 11.44 7.86 12.97
CA PHE A 289 10.21 7.08 13.01
C PHE A 289 9.00 7.92 12.60
N LEU A 290 8.18 7.35 11.70
CA LEU A 290 6.93 7.92 11.23
C LEU A 290 5.75 7.24 11.90
N GLU A 291 5.58 5.93 11.68
CA GLU A 291 4.46 5.15 12.18
C GLU A 291 4.74 3.65 12.17
N LEU A 292 3.87 2.89 12.84
CA LEU A 292 3.81 1.43 12.75
C LEU A 292 2.50 1.04 12.07
N ASN A 293 2.60 0.38 10.92
CA ASN A 293 1.49 -0.30 10.28
C ASN A 293 1.33 -1.68 10.91
N LYS A 294 0.19 -1.93 11.55
CA LYS A 294 -0.06 -3.09 12.42
C LYS A 294 -0.62 -4.30 11.65
N ARG A 295 -0.08 -4.54 10.45
CA ARG A 295 -0.63 -5.44 9.43
C ARG A 295 0.44 -5.84 8.40
N VAL A 296 0.11 -6.79 7.53
CA VAL A 296 0.84 -7.00 6.28
C VAL A 296 0.68 -5.78 5.36
N GLN A 297 1.69 -5.47 4.55
CA GLN A 297 1.66 -4.38 3.57
C GLN A 297 1.62 -4.90 2.13
N VAL A 298 1.26 -4.03 1.19
CA VAL A 298 1.14 -4.36 -0.25
C VAL A 298 2.47 -4.92 -0.78
N GLU A 299 3.56 -4.28 -0.36
CA GLU A 299 4.97 -4.49 -0.69
C GLU A 299 5.68 -5.58 0.13
N HIS A 300 4.96 -6.38 0.94
CA HIS A 300 5.58 -7.52 1.64
C HIS A 300 6.32 -8.48 0.69
N THR A 301 5.87 -8.55 -0.57
CA THR A 301 6.38 -9.44 -1.62
C THR A 301 7.86 -9.22 -1.95
N VAL A 302 8.38 -7.98 -1.89
CA VAL A 302 9.82 -7.75 -2.13
C VAL A 302 10.66 -8.32 -0.99
N THR A 303 10.17 -8.26 0.25
CA THR A 303 10.78 -8.93 1.40
C THR A 303 10.75 -10.45 1.24
N GLU A 304 9.62 -11.03 0.78
CA GLU A 304 9.53 -12.47 0.52
C GLU A 304 10.58 -12.93 -0.49
N PHE A 305 10.82 -12.17 -1.57
CA PHE A 305 11.81 -12.51 -2.58
C PHE A 305 13.25 -12.53 -2.05
N ILE A 306 13.63 -11.50 -1.27
CA ILE A 306 15.02 -11.42 -0.81
C ILE A 306 15.32 -12.35 0.36
N THR A 307 14.31 -12.74 1.14
CA THR A 307 14.48 -13.63 2.30
C THR A 307 14.15 -15.09 2.01
N GLY A 308 13.27 -15.36 1.05
CA GLY A 308 12.67 -16.68 0.81
C GLY A 308 11.59 -17.06 1.82
N ILE A 309 11.13 -16.13 2.66
CA ILE A 309 10.11 -16.37 3.68
C ILE A 309 8.73 -16.02 3.11
N ASP A 310 7.79 -16.96 3.18
CA ASP A 310 6.37 -16.69 2.89
C ASP A 310 5.74 -16.00 4.10
N LEU A 311 5.61 -14.67 4.02
CA LEU A 311 5.19 -13.85 5.15
C LEU A 311 3.73 -14.11 5.53
N VAL A 312 2.84 -14.34 4.56
CA VAL A 312 1.43 -14.61 4.85
C VAL A 312 1.26 -15.98 5.54
N LYS A 313 1.98 -17.02 5.09
CA LYS A 313 1.98 -18.31 5.81
C LYS A 313 2.56 -18.17 7.21
N LEU A 314 3.66 -17.43 7.37
CA LEU A 314 4.24 -17.16 8.68
C LEU A 314 3.24 -16.44 9.60
N GLN A 315 2.53 -15.43 9.09
CA GLN A 315 1.50 -14.71 9.84
C GLN A 315 0.40 -15.64 10.36
N ILE A 316 -0.08 -16.56 9.52
CA ILE A 316 -1.09 -17.56 9.90
C ILE A 316 -0.56 -18.51 10.99
N ARG A 317 0.68 -19.00 10.85
CA ARG A 317 1.31 -19.90 11.84
C ARG A 317 1.53 -19.23 13.19
N LEU A 318 1.99 -17.97 13.17
CA LEU A 318 2.12 -17.17 14.39
C LEU A 318 0.76 -16.92 15.04
N ALA A 319 -0.27 -16.61 14.25
CA ALA A 319 -1.65 -16.43 14.72
C ALA A 319 -2.19 -17.68 15.45
N SER A 320 -1.90 -18.88 14.94
CA SER A 320 -2.25 -20.16 15.59
C SER A 320 -1.40 -20.50 16.82
N GLY A 321 -0.44 -19.65 17.18
CA GLY A 321 0.41 -19.85 18.37
C GLY A 321 1.66 -20.70 18.11
N GLU A 322 2.14 -20.82 16.88
CA GLU A 322 3.47 -21.39 16.66
C GLU A 322 4.57 -20.40 17.12
N TYR A 323 5.73 -20.94 17.50
CA TYR A 323 6.94 -20.14 17.76
C TYR A 323 7.51 -19.60 16.47
N LEU A 324 8.24 -18.49 16.56
CA LEU A 324 9.04 -18.01 15.45
C LEU A 324 10.07 -19.09 15.02
N PRO A 325 10.11 -19.52 13.75
CA PRO A 325 10.88 -20.69 13.36
C PRO A 325 12.37 -20.40 13.05
N PHE A 326 12.84 -19.17 13.26
CA PHE A 326 14.20 -18.72 12.98
C PHE A 326 14.56 -17.52 13.87
N SER A 327 15.85 -17.29 14.07
CA SER A 327 16.37 -16.10 14.76
C SER A 327 16.76 -14.98 13.77
N GLN A 328 17.24 -13.85 14.30
CA GLN A 328 17.67 -12.72 13.46
C GLN A 328 18.91 -13.09 12.61
N GLU A 329 19.78 -13.94 13.14
CA GLU A 329 21.04 -14.37 12.51
C GLU A 329 20.83 -15.34 11.34
N ASP A 330 19.67 -16.01 11.29
CA ASP A 330 19.30 -16.93 10.20
C ASP A 330 18.87 -16.17 8.92
N LEU A 331 18.47 -14.90 9.07
CA LEU A 331 18.00 -14.08 7.97
C LEU A 331 19.15 -13.65 7.05
N LYS A 332 18.96 -13.81 5.74
CA LYS A 332 19.93 -13.45 4.71
C LYS A 332 19.25 -12.72 3.57
N ILE A 333 19.90 -11.67 3.07
CA ILE A 333 19.50 -10.98 1.84
C ILE A 333 20.02 -11.79 0.64
N ARG A 334 19.14 -12.10 -0.30
CA ARG A 334 19.48 -12.77 -1.56
C ARG A 334 19.02 -11.90 -2.72
N GLY A 335 19.96 -11.32 -3.46
CA GLY A 335 19.64 -10.51 -4.63
C GLY A 335 18.84 -9.25 -4.28
N HIS A 336 18.01 -8.81 -5.22
CA HIS A 336 17.24 -7.57 -5.14
C HIS A 336 15.86 -7.75 -5.78
N ALA A 337 14.84 -7.19 -5.15
CA ALA A 337 13.47 -7.24 -5.64
C ALA A 337 12.87 -5.84 -5.77
N ILE A 338 12.06 -5.63 -6.81
CA ILE A 338 11.34 -4.37 -7.08
C ILE A 338 9.88 -4.70 -7.36
N GLN A 339 8.96 -4.02 -6.70
CA GLN A 339 7.52 -4.08 -6.95
C GLN A 339 7.04 -2.82 -7.63
N PHE A 340 6.13 -3.00 -8.59
CA PHE A 340 5.35 -1.94 -9.24
C PHE A 340 3.86 -2.15 -8.94
N ARG A 341 3.20 -1.11 -8.41
CA ARG A 341 1.74 -1.11 -8.19
C ARG A 341 1.01 -0.81 -9.50
N ILE A 342 0.44 -1.83 -10.13
CA ILE A 342 -0.32 -1.66 -11.37
C ILE A 342 -1.72 -1.16 -11.01
N ASN A 343 -1.88 0.16 -11.05
CA ASN A 343 -3.14 0.83 -10.79
C ASN A 343 -3.89 1.09 -12.09
N ALA A 344 -5.22 0.98 -12.06
CA ALA A 344 -6.12 1.52 -13.06
C ALA A 344 -6.22 3.04 -12.88
N GLU A 345 -5.14 3.76 -13.17
CA GLU A 345 -5.05 5.23 -13.14
C GLU A 345 -4.48 5.72 -14.46
N ASP A 346 -4.77 6.98 -14.82
CA ASP A 346 -4.23 7.64 -16.00
C ASP A 346 -3.14 8.67 -15.62
N PRO A 347 -1.84 8.34 -15.71
CA PRO A 347 -0.76 9.26 -15.38
C PRO A 347 -0.80 10.57 -16.17
N LEU A 348 -1.28 10.55 -17.42
CA LEU A 348 -1.40 11.75 -18.26
C LEU A 348 -2.49 12.72 -17.77
N ASN A 349 -3.48 12.19 -17.05
CA ASN A 349 -4.58 12.97 -16.51
C ASN A 349 -4.50 13.02 -14.98
N ASN A 350 -3.33 13.41 -14.46
CA ASN A 350 -3.09 13.59 -13.03
C ASN A 350 -3.44 12.35 -12.20
N PHE A 351 -3.17 11.16 -12.74
CA PHE A 351 -3.46 9.85 -12.14
C PHE A 351 -4.94 9.69 -11.78
N THR A 352 -5.84 10.18 -12.64
CA THR A 352 -7.28 10.01 -12.43
C THR A 352 -7.64 8.51 -12.46
N PRO A 353 -8.29 7.98 -11.41
CA PRO A 353 -8.72 6.58 -11.38
C PRO A 353 -9.64 6.23 -12.55
N GLN A 354 -9.45 5.04 -13.10
CA GLN A 354 -10.21 4.47 -14.19
C GLN A 354 -11.16 3.40 -13.65
N SER A 355 -12.33 3.28 -14.27
CA SER A 355 -13.27 2.20 -14.03
C SER A 355 -13.76 1.66 -15.37
N GLY A 356 -14.08 0.37 -15.43
CA GLY A 356 -14.46 -0.28 -16.68
C GLY A 356 -14.10 -1.76 -16.71
N TYR A 357 -14.41 -2.41 -17.81
CA TYR A 357 -14.09 -3.82 -18.01
C TYR A 357 -12.68 -4.00 -18.58
N ILE A 358 -11.97 -4.99 -18.07
CA ILE A 358 -10.71 -5.46 -18.64
C ILE A 358 -11.04 -6.22 -19.93
N THR A 359 -10.74 -5.61 -21.08
CA THR A 359 -11.04 -6.17 -22.41
C THR A 359 -9.92 -7.05 -22.96
N TYR A 360 -8.70 -6.87 -22.44
CA TYR A 360 -7.54 -7.66 -22.80
C TYR A 360 -6.61 -7.77 -21.60
N TYR A 361 -6.08 -8.96 -21.36
CA TYR A 361 -5.19 -9.21 -20.24
C TYR A 361 -4.12 -10.22 -20.64
N ARG A 362 -2.85 -9.82 -20.56
CA ARG A 362 -1.70 -10.70 -20.76
C ARG A 362 -0.66 -10.36 -19.69
N GLU A 363 -0.53 -11.25 -18.72
CA GLU A 363 0.50 -11.17 -17.69
C GLU A 363 1.89 -11.40 -18.29
N PRO A 364 2.92 -10.70 -17.78
CA PRO A 364 4.30 -11.02 -18.08
C PRO A 364 4.73 -12.29 -17.35
N THR A 365 5.60 -13.08 -17.97
CA THR A 365 6.13 -14.33 -17.42
C THR A 365 7.65 -14.39 -17.57
N GLY A 366 8.26 -15.50 -17.14
CA GLY A 366 9.69 -15.77 -17.32
C GLY A 366 10.53 -15.56 -16.05
N PRO A 367 11.85 -15.78 -16.11
CA PRO A 367 12.72 -15.71 -14.95
C PRO A 367 12.64 -14.37 -14.22
N GLY A 368 12.58 -14.44 -12.89
CA GLY A 368 12.55 -13.27 -12.02
C GLY A 368 11.25 -12.47 -12.04
N VAL A 369 10.14 -12.99 -12.56
CA VAL A 369 8.84 -12.28 -12.60
C VAL A 369 7.79 -13.01 -11.77
N ARG A 370 7.10 -12.26 -10.92
CA ARG A 370 5.89 -12.67 -10.18
C ARG A 370 4.80 -11.62 -10.39
N VAL A 371 3.57 -12.09 -10.54
CA VAL A 371 2.40 -11.23 -10.63
C VAL A 371 1.39 -11.66 -9.57
N ASP A 372 1.01 -10.72 -8.72
CA ASP A 372 -0.10 -10.87 -7.78
C ASP A 372 -1.25 -10.03 -8.35
N SER A 373 -2.26 -10.69 -8.94
CA SER A 373 -3.36 -10.00 -9.65
C SER A 373 -4.69 -10.17 -8.95
N GLY A 374 -5.50 -9.10 -8.94
CA GLY A 374 -6.91 -9.10 -8.54
C GLY A 374 -7.88 -9.15 -9.72
N ILE A 375 -7.38 -9.21 -10.96
CA ILE A 375 -8.16 -9.12 -12.19
C ILE A 375 -7.77 -10.18 -13.22
N GLU A 376 -8.69 -10.46 -14.13
CA GLU A 376 -8.50 -11.28 -15.32
C GLU A 376 -9.22 -10.64 -16.52
N SER A 377 -9.11 -11.24 -17.72
CA SER A 377 -9.91 -10.79 -18.86
C SER A 377 -11.41 -10.92 -18.55
N GLY A 378 -12.17 -9.85 -18.79
CA GLY A 378 -13.58 -9.76 -18.46
C GLY A 378 -13.88 -9.27 -17.04
N SER A 379 -12.87 -9.09 -16.17
CA SER A 379 -13.09 -8.46 -14.86
C SER A 379 -13.60 -7.03 -14.99
N TRP A 380 -14.46 -6.62 -14.07
CA TRP A 380 -14.88 -5.24 -13.90
C TRP A 380 -14.03 -4.55 -12.83
N VAL A 381 -13.48 -3.39 -13.15
CA VAL A 381 -12.83 -2.47 -12.20
C VAL A 381 -13.90 -1.48 -11.71
N PRO A 382 -14.40 -1.61 -10.48
CA PRO A 382 -15.46 -0.76 -9.97
C PRO A 382 -14.92 0.63 -9.55
N PRO A 383 -15.75 1.68 -9.59
CA PRO A 383 -15.34 3.03 -9.17
C PRO A 383 -15.27 3.21 -7.65
N TYR A 384 -15.75 2.24 -6.86
CA TYR A 384 -15.96 2.35 -5.41
C TYR A 384 -14.71 2.13 -4.56
N TYR A 385 -13.72 1.41 -5.09
CA TYR A 385 -12.55 0.97 -4.34
C TYR A 385 -11.26 1.60 -4.88
N ASP A 386 -10.15 1.25 -4.24
CA ASP A 386 -8.83 1.63 -4.69
C ASP A 386 -8.53 1.08 -6.11
N PRO A 387 -7.82 1.86 -6.97
CA PRO A 387 -7.55 1.48 -8.34
C PRO A 387 -6.47 0.39 -8.52
N LEU A 388 -5.81 -0.12 -7.47
CA LEU A 388 -4.84 -1.20 -7.57
C LEU A 388 -5.51 -2.45 -8.16
N VAL A 389 -5.06 -2.87 -9.35
CA VAL A 389 -5.58 -4.07 -10.03
C VAL A 389 -4.62 -5.25 -9.97
N SER A 390 -3.32 -4.98 -9.90
CA SER A 390 -2.28 -6.02 -9.81
C SER A 390 -0.98 -5.44 -9.28
N LYS A 391 -0.08 -6.31 -8.82
CA LYS A 391 1.30 -5.99 -8.46
C LYS A 391 2.21 -6.78 -9.40
N LEU A 392 3.16 -6.10 -10.02
CA LEU A 392 4.26 -6.74 -10.72
C LEU A 392 5.48 -6.72 -9.80
N ILE A 393 6.03 -7.89 -9.50
CA ILE A 393 7.24 -8.02 -8.71
C ILE A 393 8.33 -8.64 -9.58
N VAL A 394 9.50 -8.01 -9.58
CA VAL A 394 10.66 -8.48 -10.31
C VAL A 394 11.83 -8.72 -9.37
N TYR A 395 12.68 -9.68 -9.75
CA TYR A 395 13.81 -10.13 -8.96
C TYR A 395 15.06 -10.26 -9.82
N GLY A 396 16.20 -9.93 -9.24
CA GLY A 396 17.51 -10.13 -9.84
C GLY A 396 18.60 -10.45 -8.82
N GLN A 397 19.73 -10.96 -9.30
CA GLN A 397 20.91 -11.20 -8.46
C GLN A 397 21.51 -9.90 -7.87
N ASN A 398 21.17 -8.76 -8.46
CA ASN A 398 21.47 -7.41 -7.99
C ASN A 398 20.39 -6.45 -8.52
N ARG A 399 20.43 -5.19 -8.06
CA ARG A 399 19.46 -4.16 -8.43
C ARG A 399 19.39 -3.93 -9.94
N ASP A 400 20.54 -3.75 -10.59
CA ASP A 400 20.61 -3.50 -12.04
C ASP A 400 19.91 -4.59 -12.85
N TYR A 401 20.13 -5.85 -12.50
CA TYR A 401 19.47 -6.97 -13.14
C TYR A 401 17.96 -6.97 -12.87
N ALA A 402 17.54 -6.66 -11.64
CA ALA A 402 16.11 -6.54 -11.30
C ALA A 402 15.43 -5.42 -12.13
N ILE A 403 16.11 -4.30 -12.36
CA ILE A 403 15.64 -3.20 -13.23
C ILE A 403 15.46 -3.69 -14.67
N GLN A 404 16.44 -4.43 -15.21
CA GLN A 404 16.35 -5.00 -16.56
C GLN A 404 15.18 -5.99 -16.69
N VAL A 405 14.97 -6.84 -15.68
CA VAL A 405 13.81 -7.76 -15.62
C VAL A 405 12.50 -6.96 -15.56
N GLY A 406 12.47 -5.88 -14.77
CA GLY A 406 11.36 -4.91 -14.70
C GLY A 406 10.99 -4.34 -16.07
N LEU A 407 11.99 -3.84 -16.82
CA LEU A 407 11.77 -3.26 -18.14
C LEU A 407 11.21 -4.29 -19.13
N ARG A 408 11.75 -5.52 -19.13
CA ARG A 408 11.22 -6.63 -19.93
C ARG A 408 9.78 -6.95 -19.54
N ALA A 409 9.51 -7.16 -18.26
CA ALA A 409 8.21 -7.55 -17.75
C ALA A 409 7.13 -6.48 -18.03
N LEU A 410 7.42 -5.20 -17.80
CA LEU A 410 6.51 -4.09 -18.13
C LEU A 410 6.24 -3.98 -19.64
N ASN A 411 7.20 -4.35 -20.49
CA ASN A 411 6.99 -4.41 -21.92
C ASN A 411 6.03 -5.53 -22.34
N ASP A 412 6.13 -6.69 -21.68
CA ASP A 412 5.27 -7.84 -21.92
C ASP A 412 3.88 -7.70 -21.26
N TYR A 413 3.74 -6.90 -20.20
CA TYR A 413 2.48 -6.71 -19.48
C TYR A 413 1.50 -5.87 -20.28
N LYS A 414 0.39 -6.48 -20.72
CA LYS A 414 -0.68 -5.81 -21.44
C LYS A 414 -2.01 -5.90 -20.69
N ILE A 415 -2.61 -4.73 -20.44
CA ILE A 415 -3.95 -4.59 -19.87
C ILE A 415 -4.71 -3.62 -20.78
N GLY A 416 -5.86 -4.04 -21.29
CA GLY A 416 -6.73 -3.26 -22.16
C GLY A 416 -8.10 -3.00 -21.53
N GLY A 417 -8.76 -1.92 -21.94
CA GLY A 417 -10.08 -1.50 -21.47
C GLY A 417 -10.03 -0.38 -20.42
N VAL A 418 -8.97 -0.32 -19.62
CA VAL A 418 -8.66 0.80 -18.71
C VAL A 418 -7.23 1.27 -18.94
N LYS A 419 -6.93 2.54 -18.67
CA LYS A 419 -5.55 3.03 -18.59
C LYS A 419 -4.90 2.57 -17.29
N THR A 420 -3.58 2.45 -17.30
CA THR A 420 -2.80 1.98 -16.15
C THR A 420 -1.52 2.79 -15.94
N THR A 421 -0.86 2.58 -14.80
CA THR A 421 0.45 3.14 -14.45
C THR A 421 1.64 2.52 -15.21
N ILE A 422 1.43 1.44 -15.98
CA ILE A 422 2.51 0.74 -16.71
C ILE A 422 3.37 1.65 -17.58
N PRO A 423 2.82 2.55 -18.42
CA PRO A 423 3.63 3.42 -19.28
C PRO A 423 4.57 4.33 -18.47
N LEU A 424 4.10 4.88 -17.34
CA LEU A 424 4.92 5.70 -16.47
C LEU A 424 6.12 4.90 -15.91
N TYR A 425 5.89 3.66 -15.47
CA TYR A 425 6.96 2.84 -14.93
C TYR A 425 8.05 2.53 -15.95
N LYS A 426 7.71 2.37 -17.23
CA LYS A 426 8.72 2.20 -18.28
C LYS A 426 9.64 3.40 -18.41
N LEU A 427 9.09 4.62 -18.31
CA LEU A 427 9.88 5.84 -18.35
C LEU A 427 10.76 5.98 -17.10
N ILE A 428 10.24 5.63 -15.92
CA ILE A 428 11.02 5.63 -14.68
C ILE A 428 12.20 4.66 -14.77
N LEU A 429 12.01 3.45 -15.31
CA LEU A 429 13.09 2.49 -15.50
C LEU A 429 14.11 2.88 -16.58
N GLN A 430 13.86 3.94 -17.34
CA GLN A 430 14.81 4.51 -18.31
C GLN A 430 15.53 5.75 -17.77
N ASP A 431 15.14 6.24 -16.59
CA ASP A 431 15.67 7.46 -16.00
C ASP A 431 16.96 7.18 -15.20
N PRO A 432 18.10 7.85 -15.52
CA PRO A 432 19.36 7.65 -14.81
C PRO A 432 19.27 7.83 -13.29
N ASP A 433 18.47 8.79 -12.81
CA ASP A 433 18.30 9.02 -11.36
C ASP A 433 17.70 7.79 -10.65
N PHE A 434 16.83 7.03 -11.32
CA PHE A 434 16.30 5.79 -10.77
C PHE A 434 17.38 4.70 -10.68
N TRP A 435 18.22 4.57 -11.72
CA TRP A 435 19.34 3.62 -11.72
C TRP A 435 20.39 3.92 -10.65
N GLU A 436 20.66 5.20 -10.41
CA GLU A 436 21.64 5.64 -9.42
C GLU A 436 21.10 5.68 -7.98
N GLY A 437 19.79 5.48 -7.78
CA GLY A 437 19.17 5.62 -6.46
C GLY A 437 18.97 7.09 -6.03
N ASN A 438 19.17 8.04 -6.96
CA ASN A 438 19.13 9.49 -6.73
C ASN A 438 17.69 10.03 -6.80
N PHE A 439 16.87 9.59 -5.85
CA PHE A 439 15.47 10.03 -5.75
C PHE A 439 15.06 10.28 -4.31
N THR A 440 14.10 11.18 -4.14
CA THR A 440 13.45 11.53 -2.87
C THR A 440 11.95 11.30 -2.99
N THR A 441 11.20 11.50 -1.90
CA THR A 441 9.73 11.43 -1.96
C THR A 441 9.09 12.45 -2.92
N ALA A 442 9.85 13.45 -3.39
CA ALA A 442 9.42 14.43 -4.39
C ALA A 442 9.67 14.00 -5.85
N TYR A 443 10.30 12.84 -6.09
CA TYR A 443 10.74 12.41 -7.43
C TYR A 443 9.64 12.47 -8.50
N ILE A 444 8.45 11.92 -8.21
CA ILE A 444 7.35 11.93 -9.18
C ILE A 444 6.89 13.36 -9.47
N SER A 445 6.74 14.22 -8.45
CA SER A 445 6.33 15.61 -8.66
C SER A 445 7.37 16.42 -9.43
N GLU A 446 8.66 16.22 -9.17
CA GLU A 446 9.76 16.91 -9.84
C GLU A 446 9.88 16.52 -11.32
N LYS A 447 9.63 15.25 -11.65
CA LYS A 447 9.78 14.72 -13.00
C LYS A 447 8.47 14.61 -13.80
N MET A 448 7.33 14.97 -13.22
CA MET A 448 6.03 14.73 -13.86
C MET A 448 5.87 15.48 -15.18
N GLU A 449 6.41 16.69 -15.32
CA GLU A 449 6.35 17.46 -16.56
C GLU A 449 7.07 16.73 -17.71
N TYR A 450 8.28 16.22 -17.43
CA TYR A 450 9.05 15.42 -18.37
C TYR A 450 8.31 14.12 -18.75
N PHE A 451 7.83 13.37 -17.76
CA PHE A 451 7.09 12.12 -18.03
C PHE A 451 5.81 12.37 -18.81
N THR A 452 5.06 13.43 -18.51
CA THR A 452 3.84 13.79 -19.24
C THR A 452 4.14 14.08 -20.69
N THR A 453 5.23 14.80 -20.97
CA THR A 453 5.66 15.10 -22.35
C THR A 453 5.97 13.82 -23.11
N LYS A 454 6.75 12.92 -22.53
CA LYS A 454 7.10 11.63 -23.17
C LYS A 454 5.90 10.72 -23.38
N LEU A 455 5.00 10.64 -22.40
CA LEU A 455 3.77 9.85 -22.53
C LEU A 455 2.84 10.40 -23.63
N LYS A 456 2.79 11.72 -23.84
CA LYS A 456 2.03 12.33 -24.96
C LYS A 456 2.66 11.99 -26.30
N GLU A 457 3.98 12.13 -26.44
CA GLU A 457 4.72 11.76 -27.66
C GLU A 457 4.47 10.28 -28.04
N GLU A 458 4.53 9.37 -27.05
CA GLU A 458 4.23 7.94 -27.28
C GLU A 458 2.78 7.71 -27.71
N GLN A 459 1.83 8.41 -27.10
CA GLN A 459 0.41 8.28 -27.43
C GLN A 459 0.11 8.79 -28.85
N GLU A 460 0.69 9.93 -29.23
CA GLU A 460 0.57 10.48 -30.59
C GLU A 460 1.16 9.54 -31.64
N MET A 461 2.33 8.96 -31.37
CA MET A 461 2.96 7.97 -32.25
C MET A 461 2.08 6.71 -32.42
N GLN A 462 1.50 6.21 -31.32
CA GLN A 462 0.59 5.06 -31.37
C GLN A 462 -0.67 5.36 -32.19
N ILE A 463 -1.25 6.56 -32.04
CA ILE A 463 -2.41 7.00 -32.83
C ILE A 463 -2.03 7.10 -34.31
N ALA A 464 -0.89 7.71 -34.65
CA ALA A 464 -0.42 7.81 -36.03
C ALA A 464 -0.19 6.43 -36.67
N MET A 465 0.41 5.49 -35.92
CA MET A 465 0.55 4.10 -36.34
C MET A 465 -0.81 3.44 -36.57
N ALA A 466 -1.75 3.56 -35.64
CA ALA A 466 -3.09 3.00 -35.76
C ALA A 466 -3.84 3.54 -37.00
N ILE A 467 -3.78 4.85 -37.25
CA ILE A 467 -4.36 5.49 -38.44
C ILE A 467 -3.70 4.97 -39.71
N SER A 468 -2.37 4.83 -39.73
CA SER A 468 -1.62 4.30 -40.89
C SER A 468 -2.01 2.85 -41.19
N ILE A 469 -2.09 1.99 -40.17
CA ILE A 469 -2.52 0.59 -40.32
C ILE A 469 -3.97 0.51 -40.80
N PHE A 470 -4.85 1.36 -40.25
CA PHE A 470 -6.25 1.45 -40.67
C PHE A 470 -6.38 1.87 -42.15
N ASN A 471 -5.67 2.93 -42.56
CA ASN A 471 -5.69 3.44 -43.93
C ASN A 471 -5.11 2.45 -44.94
N ARG A 472 -4.16 1.60 -44.53
CA ARG A 472 -3.61 0.50 -45.35
C ARG A 472 -4.56 -0.71 -45.46
N GLY A 473 -5.74 -0.67 -44.84
CA GLY A 473 -6.73 -1.76 -44.88
C GLY A 473 -6.30 -3.02 -44.12
N LEU A 474 -5.27 -2.94 -43.29
CA LEU A 474 -4.73 -4.08 -42.54
C LEU A 474 -5.62 -4.44 -41.34
N ILE A 475 -6.47 -3.51 -40.89
CA ILE A 475 -7.58 -3.79 -39.96
C ILE A 475 -8.80 -4.20 -40.79
N LYS A 476 -8.91 -5.49 -41.12
CA LYS A 476 -10.13 -6.02 -41.74
C LYS A 476 -11.30 -5.79 -40.77
N ARG A 477 -12.32 -5.03 -41.20
CA ARG A 477 -13.65 -5.09 -40.57
C ARG A 477 -14.08 -6.55 -40.57
N LYS A 478 -14.15 -7.20 -39.41
CA LYS A 478 -15.13 -8.29 -39.26
C LYS A 478 -16.47 -7.64 -39.56
N LYS A 479 -17.15 -8.08 -40.62
CA LYS A 479 -18.57 -7.79 -40.84
C LYS A 479 -19.31 -8.41 -39.66
N THR A 480 -19.42 -7.68 -38.57
CA THR A 480 -20.39 -8.00 -37.53
C THR A 480 -21.70 -7.44 -38.07
N GLU A 481 -22.63 -8.31 -38.44
CA GLU A 481 -24.01 -7.91 -38.71
C GLU A 481 -24.56 -7.26 -37.44
N GLN A 482 -24.54 -5.93 -37.37
CA GLN A 482 -25.25 -5.20 -36.35
C GLN A 482 -26.74 -5.31 -36.68
N LYS A 483 -27.45 -6.23 -36.01
CA LYS A 483 -28.87 -6.02 -35.74
C LYS A 483 -28.98 -4.76 -34.90
N VAL A 484 -29.29 -3.64 -35.55
CA VAL A 484 -29.60 -2.38 -34.88
C VAL A 484 -30.89 -2.59 -34.10
N LEU A 485 -30.77 -2.84 -32.79
CA LEU A 485 -31.88 -2.63 -31.86
C LEU A 485 -31.89 -1.13 -31.53
N THR A 486 -32.77 -0.41 -32.21
CA THR A 486 -33.12 0.98 -31.89
C THR A 486 -33.91 1.01 -30.58
N SER A 487 -33.22 1.16 -29.45
CA SER A 487 -33.85 1.70 -28.24
C SER A 487 -33.20 3.02 -27.86
N LYS A 488 -33.89 4.13 -28.17
CA LYS A 488 -33.57 5.44 -27.60
C LYS A 488 -33.80 5.36 -26.09
N SER A 489 -32.78 5.66 -25.29
CA SER A 489 -32.97 6.04 -23.89
C SER A 489 -32.04 7.20 -23.55
N ASN A 490 -32.66 8.34 -23.27
CA ASN A 490 -32.04 9.63 -22.91
C ASN A 490 -31.59 9.69 -21.43
N TRP A 491 -30.95 8.64 -20.90
CA TRP A 491 -30.53 8.58 -19.49
C TRP A 491 -29.01 8.40 -19.31
N LYS A 492 -28.22 8.99 -20.20
CA LYS A 492 -26.83 9.33 -19.89
C LYS A 492 -26.76 10.80 -19.49
N THR A 493 -25.95 11.07 -18.47
CA THR A 493 -25.37 12.38 -18.13
C THR A 493 -26.05 13.24 -17.05
N TYR A 494 -26.61 12.66 -15.98
CA TYR A 494 -26.79 13.38 -14.71
C TYR A 494 -26.59 12.42 -13.53
N GLY A 495 -25.46 12.55 -12.82
CA GLY A 495 -25.16 11.72 -11.65
C GLY A 495 -23.68 11.57 -11.30
N ILE A 496 -22.77 12.06 -12.15
CA ILE A 496 -21.32 12.07 -11.88
C ILE A 496 -20.95 13.50 -11.50
N ILE A 497 -21.19 13.90 -10.25
CA ILE A 497 -20.59 15.10 -9.59
C ILE A 497 -20.87 15.12 -8.06
N SER A 498 -21.79 14.31 -7.52
CA SER A 498 -22.06 14.29 -6.07
C SER A 498 -21.72 12.93 -5.45
N GLN A 499 -20.44 12.66 -5.21
CA GLN A 499 -19.96 11.73 -4.18
C GLN A 499 -18.44 11.81 -4.09
N SER A 500 -17.93 12.98 -3.68
CA SER A 500 -16.62 13.08 -3.04
C SER A 500 -16.73 12.50 -1.62
N SER A 501 -16.91 11.18 -1.52
CA SER A 501 -16.62 10.46 -0.28
C SER A 501 -15.14 10.08 -0.31
N PRO A 502 -14.38 10.20 0.79
CA PRO A 502 -13.00 9.73 0.82
C PRO A 502 -13.01 8.23 0.49
N LYS A 503 -12.48 7.88 -0.69
CA LYS A 503 -12.22 6.48 -1.03
C LYS A 503 -11.30 5.90 0.05
N VAL A 504 -11.59 4.67 0.47
CA VAL A 504 -10.67 3.91 1.32
C VAL A 504 -9.42 3.64 0.47
N LEU A 505 -8.38 4.42 0.73
CA LEU A 505 -7.05 4.22 0.18
C LEU A 505 -6.29 3.28 1.14
N TRP A 506 -5.51 2.36 0.58
CA TRP A 506 -4.80 1.29 1.32
C TRP A 506 -3.77 1.78 2.34
#